data_AF-A0AAV9IRV0-F1
#
_entry.id   AF-A0AAV9IRV0-F1
#
_cell.length_a   1.000
_cell.length_b   1.000
_cell.length_c   1.000
_cell.angle_alpha   90.00
_cell.angle_beta   90.00
_cell.angle_gamma   90.00
#
_symmetry.space_group_name_H-M   'P 1'
#
loop_
_entity.id
_entity.type
_entity.pdbx_description
1 polymer ?
#
loop_
_entity_poly.entity_id
_entity_poly.type
_entity_poly.pdbx_seq_one_letter_code
_entity_poly.pdbx_strand_id
1 'polypeptide(L)'
;MSSTRDIPETTDAEQLPLERKIELALPCKERGDQCVRKHRYADAKRAYDDAFVFMFCGRDEFELLYTREQRRRHRQHLLPLHLNRGLCKWKLGDHEAALWDLDEAQRLAVWLAGEEDHSPGSELRRLGHPKALYRRARIRMERVQAALRKDRRETYWDDEQALETLRACHTDLTQARMLAPHDAAIPDALNELELLQAQVAEARRQARRASRALFARMRFGDTAPTKVSIEKKNAGKDVSETDPDGTLPPVPPLERVRLW
;
A
#
# COMPACT_ATOMS: atom_id res chain seq x y z
N MET A 1 35.54 2.59 28.23
CA MET A 1 36.28 2.97 27.00
C MET A 1 35.29 2.95 25.85
N SER A 2 34.93 4.15 25.37
CA SER A 2 33.92 4.35 24.34
C SER A 2 34.51 4.00 22.98
N SER A 3 34.13 2.85 22.42
CA SER A 3 34.49 2.49 21.05
C SER A 3 33.57 3.29 20.12
N THR A 4 34.08 4.44 19.67
CA THR A 4 33.65 5.11 18.44
C THR A 4 33.70 4.07 17.33
N ARG A 5 32.53 3.69 16.81
CA ARG A 5 32.45 2.89 15.58
C ARG A 5 32.87 3.81 14.45
N ASP A 6 34.04 3.57 13.88
CA ASP A 6 34.48 4.21 12.65
C ASP A 6 33.50 3.81 11.55
N ILE A 7 32.59 4.72 11.23
CA ILE A 7 31.76 4.62 10.03
C ILE A 7 32.70 5.05 8.90
N PRO A 8 33.04 4.16 7.95
CA PRO A 8 33.91 4.52 6.84
C PRO A 8 33.33 5.72 6.09
N GLU A 9 34.21 6.65 5.68
CA GLU A 9 33.81 7.80 4.87
C GLU A 9 33.10 7.32 3.59
N THR A 10 32.18 8.12 3.04
CA THR A 10 31.32 7.72 1.91
C THR A 10 32.09 7.22 0.69
N THR A 11 33.32 7.69 0.49
CA THR A 11 34.25 7.27 -0.57
C THR A 11 34.85 5.87 -0.35
N ASP A 12 34.99 5.42 0.90
CA ASP A 12 35.56 4.12 1.24
C ASP A 12 34.50 3.00 1.17
N ALA A 13 33.23 3.34 1.42
CA ALA A 13 32.12 2.37 1.36
C ALA A 13 31.86 1.85 -0.07
N GLU A 14 32.15 2.65 -1.10
CA GLU A 14 31.94 2.28 -2.50
C GLU A 14 32.86 1.15 -2.97
N GLN A 15 34.08 1.06 -2.44
CA GLN A 15 35.12 0.11 -2.89
C GLN A 15 35.15 -1.21 -2.11
N LEU A 16 34.24 -1.41 -1.15
CA LEU A 16 34.21 -2.63 -0.35
C LEU A 16 33.68 -3.83 -1.16
N PRO A 17 34.29 -5.03 -1.04
CA PRO A 17 33.72 -6.25 -1.58
C PRO A 17 32.31 -6.50 -1.04
N LEU A 18 31.45 -7.16 -1.83
CA LEU A 18 30.05 -7.45 -1.46
C LEU A 18 29.95 -8.16 -0.10
N GLU A 19 30.83 -9.11 0.18
CA GLU A 19 30.86 -9.85 1.45
C GLU A 19 31.02 -8.91 2.64
N ARG A 20 31.91 -7.92 2.51
CA ARG A 20 32.15 -6.92 3.56
C ARG A 20 30.98 -5.94 3.68
N LYS A 21 30.39 -5.52 2.55
CA LYS A 21 29.16 -4.71 2.52
C LYS A 21 28.02 -5.40 3.30
N ILE A 22 27.81 -6.69 3.05
CA ILE A 22 26.81 -7.51 3.75
C ILE A 22 27.12 -7.62 5.25
N GLU A 23 28.37 -7.92 5.61
CA GLU A 23 28.78 -8.05 7.02
C GLU A 23 28.50 -6.78 7.83
N LEU A 24 28.73 -5.60 7.23
CA LEU A 24 28.46 -4.32 7.88
C LEU A 24 26.96 -3.98 7.92
N ALA A 25 26.19 -4.37 6.91
CA ALA A 25 24.76 -4.11 6.82
C ALA A 25 23.91 -4.98 7.76
N LEU A 26 24.32 -6.22 8.03
CA LEU A 26 23.55 -7.18 8.83
C LEU A 26 23.26 -6.70 10.27
N PRO A 27 24.24 -6.20 11.05
CA PRO A 27 23.97 -5.66 12.39
C PRO A 27 23.03 -4.46 12.38
N CYS A 28 23.07 -3.63 11.32
CA CYS A 28 22.14 -2.50 11.14
C CYS A 28 20.72 -3.01 10.91
N LYS A 29 20.54 -3.99 10.02
CA LYS A 29 19.24 -4.65 9.79
C LYS A 29 18.68 -5.24 11.09
N GLU A 30 19.47 -6.02 11.82
CA GLU A 30 19.03 -6.67 13.06
C GLU A 30 18.60 -5.68 14.13
N ARG A 31 19.36 -4.57 14.28
CA ARG A 31 18.99 -3.45 15.14
C ARG A 31 17.65 -2.85 14.71
N GLY A 32 17.44 -2.65 13.41
CA GLY A 32 16.17 -2.23 12.85
C GLY A 32 15.03 -3.17 13.23
N ASP A 33 15.22 -4.47 13.04
CA ASP A 33 14.22 -5.50 13.36
C ASP A 33 13.88 -5.51 14.87
N GLN A 34 14.86 -5.27 15.75
CA GLN A 34 14.62 -5.12 17.19
C GLN A 34 13.79 -3.86 17.50
N CYS A 35 14.07 -2.74 16.84
CA CYS A 35 13.30 -1.51 16.98
C CYS A 35 11.85 -1.67 16.48
N VAL A 36 11.64 -2.38 15.35
CA VAL A 36 10.29 -2.69 14.83
C VAL A 36 9.47 -3.48 15.85
N ARG A 37 10.05 -4.52 16.47
CA ARG A 37 9.39 -5.31 17.52
C ARG A 37 9.00 -4.47 18.74
N LYS A 38 9.73 -3.38 19.00
CA LYS A 38 9.46 -2.43 20.09
C LYS A 38 8.59 -1.24 19.63
N HIS A 39 8.03 -1.28 18.42
CA HIS A 39 7.26 -0.19 17.81
C HIS A 39 8.01 1.15 17.70
N ARG A 40 9.34 1.14 17.75
CA ARG A 40 10.20 2.32 17.59
C ARG A 40 10.52 2.55 16.11
N TYR A 41 9.51 2.93 15.33
CA TYR A 41 9.62 2.99 13.86
C TYR A 41 10.60 4.05 13.35
N ALA A 42 10.76 5.18 14.04
CA ALA A 42 11.74 6.21 13.68
C ALA A 42 13.19 5.69 13.81
N ASP A 43 13.49 4.99 14.90
CA ASP A 43 14.81 4.40 15.13
C ASP A 43 15.07 3.21 14.21
N ALA A 44 14.03 2.39 13.96
CA ALA A 44 14.11 1.29 13.01
C ALA A 44 14.44 1.80 11.60
N LYS A 45 13.75 2.87 11.15
CA LYS A 45 14.03 3.51 9.85
C LYS A 45 15.49 3.94 9.76
N ARG A 46 16.02 4.63 10.79
CA ARG A 46 17.44 5.05 10.82
C ARG A 46 18.38 3.85 10.69
N ALA A 47 18.12 2.78 11.44
CA ALA A 47 18.95 1.58 11.36
C ALA A 47 18.91 0.91 9.97
N TYR A 48 17.76 0.90 9.29
CA TYR A 48 17.69 0.40 7.92
C TYR A 48 18.37 1.36 6.92
N ASP A 49 18.27 2.68 7.13
CA ASP A 49 19.01 3.66 6.31
C ASP A 49 20.53 3.45 6.45
N ASP A 50 21.05 3.20 7.66
CA ASP A 50 22.46 2.82 7.87
C ASP A 50 22.83 1.55 7.07
N ALA A 51 21.94 0.54 7.05
CA ALA A 51 22.17 -0.68 6.28
C ALA A 51 22.21 -0.42 4.76
N PHE A 52 21.37 0.50 4.27
CA PHE A 52 21.38 0.92 2.86
C PHE A 52 22.68 1.62 2.47
N VAL A 53 23.27 2.42 3.37
CA VAL A 53 24.58 3.04 3.13
C VAL A 53 25.65 1.98 2.88
N PHE A 54 25.71 0.94 3.72
CA PHE A 54 26.68 -0.15 3.53
C PHE A 54 26.41 -1.01 2.29
N MET A 55 25.13 -1.21 1.94
CA MET A 55 24.74 -1.97 0.75
C MET A 55 24.78 -1.15 -0.54
N PHE A 56 25.15 0.13 -0.47
CA PHE A 56 25.25 0.98 -1.65
C PHE A 56 26.26 0.40 -2.65
N CYS A 57 25.86 0.44 -3.92
CA CYS A 57 26.63 -0.10 -5.02
C CYS A 57 26.30 0.76 -6.24
N GLY A 58 27.34 1.33 -6.85
CA GLY A 58 27.19 2.12 -8.06
C GLY A 58 26.66 1.27 -9.21
N ARG A 59 26.00 1.89 -10.19
CA ARG A 59 25.45 1.16 -11.35
C ARG A 59 26.53 0.39 -12.10
N ASP A 60 27.66 1.03 -12.37
CA ASP A 60 28.77 0.43 -13.11
C ASP A 60 29.42 -0.72 -12.34
N GLU A 61 29.60 -0.56 -11.01
CA GLU A 61 30.07 -1.63 -10.13
C GLU A 61 29.12 -2.84 -10.18
N PHE A 62 27.81 -2.58 -10.08
CA PHE A 62 26.79 -3.62 -10.08
C PHE A 62 26.66 -4.35 -11.42
N GLU A 63 26.72 -3.63 -12.54
CA GLU A 63 26.53 -4.19 -13.87
C GLU A 63 27.80 -4.85 -14.43
N LEU A 64 28.97 -4.22 -14.22
CA LEU A 64 30.22 -4.63 -14.85
C LEU A 64 31.10 -5.50 -13.94
N LEU A 65 31.09 -5.28 -12.62
CA LEU A 65 32.03 -5.94 -11.71
C LEU A 65 31.40 -7.12 -10.96
N TYR A 66 30.12 -7.03 -10.59
CA TYR A 66 29.47 -8.15 -9.90
C TYR A 66 29.19 -9.31 -10.84
N THR A 67 29.54 -10.51 -10.41
CA THR A 67 29.06 -11.75 -11.01
C THR A 67 27.54 -11.86 -10.88
N ARG A 68 26.93 -12.73 -11.70
CA ARG A 68 25.49 -13.03 -11.59
C ARG A 68 25.09 -13.46 -10.16
N GLU A 69 25.92 -14.27 -9.52
CA GLU A 69 25.68 -14.73 -8.15
C GLU A 69 25.78 -13.59 -7.12
N GLN A 70 26.78 -12.71 -7.27
CA GLN A 70 26.92 -11.53 -6.40
C GLN A 70 25.73 -10.57 -6.56
N ARG A 71 25.27 -10.31 -7.79
CA ARG A 71 24.05 -9.53 -8.04
C ARG A 71 22.83 -10.15 -7.37
N ARG A 72 22.71 -11.48 -7.42
CA ARG A 72 21.64 -12.22 -6.75
C ARG A 72 21.70 -12.04 -5.24
N ARG A 73 22.85 -12.29 -4.62
CA ARG A 73 23.06 -12.14 -3.18
C ARG A 73 22.82 -10.69 -2.72
N HIS A 74 23.34 -9.71 -3.45
CA HIS A 74 23.12 -8.29 -3.15
C HIS A 74 21.62 -7.96 -3.09
N ARG A 75 20.85 -8.39 -4.10
CA ARG A 75 19.40 -8.16 -4.14
C ARG A 75 18.63 -8.94 -3.07
N GLN A 76 19.06 -10.16 -2.73
CA GLN A 76 18.49 -10.93 -1.61
C GLN A 76 18.62 -10.19 -0.27
N HIS A 77 19.70 -9.44 -0.07
CA HIS A 77 19.87 -8.61 1.12
C HIS A 77 19.09 -7.29 1.05
N LEU A 78 18.96 -6.68 -0.13
CA LEU A 78 18.16 -5.44 -0.30
C LEU A 78 16.66 -5.65 -0.14
N LEU A 79 16.12 -6.78 -0.61
CA LEU A 79 14.68 -7.07 -0.55
C LEU A 79 14.07 -6.89 0.87
N PRO A 80 14.59 -7.54 1.94
CA PRO A 80 14.06 -7.34 3.28
C PRO A 80 14.31 -5.94 3.85
N LEU A 81 15.38 -5.24 3.41
CA LEU A 81 15.64 -3.86 3.83
C LEU A 81 14.56 -2.91 3.30
N HIS A 82 14.20 -3.01 2.01
CA HIS A 82 13.11 -2.25 1.42
C HIS A 82 11.76 -2.56 2.09
N LEU A 83 11.45 -3.85 2.32
CA LEU A 83 10.22 -4.25 3.01
C LEU A 83 10.10 -3.61 4.39
N ASN A 84 11.16 -3.67 5.19
CA ASN A 84 11.12 -3.21 6.57
C ASN A 84 11.21 -1.69 6.67
N ARG A 85 12.00 -1.03 5.83
CA ARG A 85 12.03 0.43 5.74
C ARG A 85 10.68 0.99 5.26
N GLY A 86 10.07 0.38 4.25
CA GLY A 86 8.75 0.74 3.76
C GLY A 86 7.67 0.62 4.84
N LEU A 87 7.70 -0.44 5.66
CA LEU A 87 6.83 -0.55 6.85
C LEU A 87 7.05 0.60 7.84
N CYS A 88 8.30 0.94 8.14
CA CYS A 88 8.60 2.01 9.08
C CYS A 88 8.08 3.36 8.57
N LYS A 89 8.32 3.69 7.30
CA LYS A 89 7.81 4.91 6.66
C LYS A 89 6.28 4.97 6.68
N TRP A 90 5.62 3.85 6.37
CA TRP A 90 4.16 3.76 6.45
C TRP A 90 3.66 4.05 7.87
N LYS A 91 4.26 3.41 8.89
CA LYS A 91 3.89 3.64 10.29
C LYS A 91 4.20 5.05 10.81
N LEU A 92 5.07 5.78 10.11
CA LEU A 92 5.37 7.20 10.37
C LEU A 92 4.48 8.16 9.55
N GLY A 93 3.56 7.64 8.73
CA GLY A 93 2.64 8.42 7.89
C GLY A 93 3.22 8.91 6.56
N ASP A 94 4.47 8.54 6.23
CA ASP A 94 5.09 8.88 4.95
C ASP A 94 4.71 7.86 3.87
N HIS A 95 3.49 8.02 3.35
CA HIS A 95 2.89 7.06 2.42
C HIS A 95 3.61 6.99 1.07
N GLU A 96 4.06 8.11 0.51
CA GLU A 96 4.73 8.11 -0.80
C GLU A 96 6.10 7.42 -0.71
N ALA A 97 6.91 7.76 0.29
CA ALA A 97 8.22 7.14 0.44
C ALA A 97 8.11 5.67 0.84
N ALA A 98 7.04 5.28 1.55
CA ALA A 98 6.73 3.88 1.84
C ALA A 98 6.36 3.09 0.58
N LEU A 99 5.52 3.65 -0.29
CA LEU A 99 5.14 3.03 -1.55
C LEU A 99 6.37 2.81 -2.45
N TRP A 100 7.25 3.80 -2.54
CA TRP A 100 8.49 3.66 -3.30
C TRP A 100 9.32 2.45 -2.84
N ASP A 101 9.50 2.28 -1.52
CA ASP A 101 10.22 1.14 -0.97
C ASP A 101 9.52 -0.20 -1.26
N LEU A 102 8.20 -0.23 -1.19
CA LEU A 102 7.44 -1.46 -1.43
C LEU A 102 7.40 -1.84 -2.92
N ASP A 103 7.38 -0.84 -3.81
CA ASP A 103 7.53 -1.04 -5.26
C ASP A 103 8.92 -1.58 -5.59
N GLU A 104 9.96 -1.07 -4.94
CA GLU A 104 11.31 -1.57 -5.12
C GLU A 104 11.48 -2.99 -4.57
N ALA A 105 10.92 -3.30 -3.39
CA ALA A 105 10.86 -4.66 -2.87
C ALA A 105 10.14 -5.61 -3.84
N GLN A 106 9.02 -5.17 -4.41
CA GLN A 106 8.28 -5.95 -5.40
C GLN A 106 9.12 -6.20 -6.66
N ARG A 107 9.81 -5.18 -7.19
CA ARG A 107 10.70 -5.29 -8.34
C ARG A 107 11.84 -6.28 -8.09
N LEU A 108 12.46 -6.23 -6.92
CA LEU A 108 13.53 -7.14 -6.52
C LEU A 108 13.03 -8.58 -6.39
N ALA A 109 11.85 -8.80 -5.80
CA ALA A 109 11.28 -10.13 -5.64
C ALA A 109 10.96 -10.79 -6.99
N VAL A 110 10.36 -10.05 -7.92
CA VAL A 110 10.08 -10.54 -9.28
C VAL A 110 11.38 -10.88 -10.01
N TRP A 111 12.40 -10.01 -9.90
CA TRP A 111 13.69 -10.28 -10.52
C TRP A 111 14.35 -11.53 -9.95
N LEU A 112 14.36 -11.69 -8.61
CA LEU A 112 14.92 -12.86 -7.95
C LEU A 112 14.22 -14.15 -8.40
N ALA A 113 12.88 -14.13 -8.52
CA ALA A 113 12.11 -15.27 -9.02
C ALA A 113 12.32 -15.56 -10.51
N GLY A 114 12.67 -14.56 -11.32
CA GLY A 114 13.03 -14.74 -12.73
C GLY A 114 14.43 -15.33 -12.92
N GLU A 115 15.33 -15.07 -11.98
CA GLU A 115 16.69 -15.64 -11.96
C GLU A 115 16.74 -17.04 -11.35
N GLU A 116 15.72 -17.45 -10.60
CA GLU A 116 15.52 -18.83 -10.13
C GLU A 116 15.19 -19.77 -11.31
N ASP A 117 15.43 -21.07 -11.08
CA ASP A 117 15.29 -22.12 -12.07
C ASP A 117 13.89 -22.10 -12.74
N HIS A 118 13.83 -22.34 -14.05
CA HIS A 118 12.60 -22.28 -14.85
C HIS A 118 11.70 -23.51 -14.64
N SER A 119 11.80 -24.13 -13.47
CA SER A 119 11.04 -25.32 -13.13
C SER A 119 9.53 -24.99 -13.11
N PRO A 120 8.68 -25.89 -13.62
CA PRO A 120 7.24 -25.78 -13.48
C PRO A 120 6.84 -25.62 -12.01
N GLY A 121 5.98 -24.64 -11.70
CA GLY A 121 5.57 -24.29 -10.34
C GLY A 121 6.28 -23.05 -9.75
N SER A 122 7.31 -22.52 -10.42
CA SER A 122 7.98 -21.26 -10.04
C SER A 122 7.21 -20.00 -10.48
N GLU A 123 6.18 -20.14 -11.33
CA GLU A 123 5.42 -19.03 -11.91
C GLU A 123 4.75 -18.18 -10.82
N LEU A 124 4.32 -18.82 -9.73
CA LEU A 124 3.70 -18.13 -8.61
C LEU A 124 4.68 -17.15 -7.94
N ARG A 125 5.97 -17.50 -7.81
CA ARG A 125 6.99 -16.63 -7.21
C ARG A 125 7.25 -15.39 -8.05
N ARG A 126 7.03 -15.48 -9.37
CA ARG A 126 7.16 -14.34 -10.31
C ARG A 126 6.06 -13.29 -10.12
N LEU A 127 5.01 -13.58 -9.34
CA LEU A 127 4.04 -12.57 -8.89
C LEU A 127 4.66 -11.59 -7.88
N GLY A 128 5.80 -11.91 -7.27
CA GLY A 128 6.56 -11.04 -6.36
C GLY A 128 6.44 -11.42 -4.89
N HIS A 129 6.40 -10.43 -3.99
CA HIS A 129 6.49 -10.68 -2.55
C HIS A 129 5.16 -10.40 -1.82
N PRO A 130 4.58 -11.35 -1.07
CA PRO A 130 3.25 -11.19 -0.48
C PRO A 130 3.18 -9.99 0.49
N LYS A 131 4.23 -9.78 1.31
CA LYS A 131 4.29 -8.62 2.21
C LYS A 131 4.36 -7.28 1.46
N ALA A 132 5.00 -7.22 0.30
CA ALA A 132 5.11 -5.99 -0.48
C ALA A 132 3.73 -5.63 -1.06
N LEU A 133 3.13 -6.59 -1.77
CA LEU A 133 1.80 -6.49 -2.37
C LEU A 133 0.73 -6.08 -1.33
N TYR A 134 0.69 -6.78 -0.20
CA TYR A 134 -0.26 -6.48 0.88
C TYR A 134 -0.09 -5.05 1.42
N ARG A 135 1.14 -4.67 1.82
CA ARG A 135 1.40 -3.34 2.41
C ARG A 135 1.12 -2.23 1.42
N ARG A 136 1.46 -2.44 0.14
CA ARG A 136 1.22 -1.49 -0.95
C ARG A 136 -0.27 -1.25 -1.16
N ALA A 137 -1.08 -2.32 -1.20
CA ALA A 137 -2.53 -2.23 -1.27
C ALA A 137 -3.11 -1.48 -0.07
N ARG A 138 -2.66 -1.79 1.15
CA ARG A 138 -3.12 -1.10 2.38
C ARG A 138 -2.88 0.41 2.33
N ILE A 139 -1.67 0.84 1.97
CA ILE A 139 -1.34 2.27 1.89
C ILE A 139 -2.20 2.96 0.82
N ARG A 140 -2.38 2.33 -0.34
CA ARG A 140 -3.23 2.87 -1.42
C ARG A 140 -4.69 2.98 -1.00
N MET A 141 -5.23 1.98 -0.30
CA MET A 141 -6.57 2.03 0.28
C MET A 141 -6.71 3.17 1.29
N GLU A 142 -5.74 3.36 2.19
CA GLU A 142 -5.73 4.46 3.16
C GLU A 142 -5.71 5.83 2.47
N ARG A 143 -4.96 5.98 1.37
CA ARG A 143 -4.94 7.20 0.55
C ARG A 143 -6.29 7.46 -0.12
N VAL A 144 -6.93 6.43 -0.67
CA VAL A 144 -8.27 6.55 -1.27
C VAL A 144 -9.31 6.91 -0.21
N GLN A 145 -9.26 6.29 0.98
CA GLN A 145 -10.13 6.68 2.10
C GLN A 145 -9.90 8.14 2.52
N ALA A 146 -8.66 8.59 2.58
CA ALA A 146 -8.34 9.98 2.89
C ALA A 146 -8.87 10.94 1.81
N ALA A 147 -8.79 10.58 0.53
CA ALA A 147 -9.36 11.33 -0.57
C ALA A 147 -10.90 11.38 -0.49
N LEU A 148 -11.56 10.26 -0.22
CA LEU A 148 -13.01 10.19 -0.04
C LEU A 148 -13.50 11.04 1.13
N ARG A 149 -12.71 11.18 2.20
CA ARG A 149 -13.03 12.11 3.30
C ARG A 149 -12.96 13.58 2.89
N LYS A 150 -12.20 13.93 1.84
CA LYS A 150 -12.15 15.30 1.29
C LYS A 150 -13.39 15.65 0.47
N ASP A 151 -13.98 14.68 -0.23
CA ASP A 151 -15.26 14.83 -0.93
C ASP A 151 -16.36 15.34 0.01
N ARG A 152 -16.44 14.73 1.20
CA ARG A 152 -17.37 15.15 2.26
C ARG A 152 -17.13 16.58 2.77
N ARG A 153 -15.97 17.17 2.47
CA ARG A 153 -15.61 18.55 2.80
C ARG A 153 -15.73 19.48 1.59
N GLU A 154 -16.46 19.07 0.55
CA GLU A 154 -16.68 19.82 -0.70
C GLU A 154 -15.37 20.22 -1.41
N THR A 155 -14.29 19.47 -1.15
CA THR A 155 -13.00 19.69 -1.82
C THR A 155 -12.88 18.73 -3.00
N TYR A 156 -12.35 19.23 -4.13
CA TYR A 156 -12.09 18.41 -5.31
C TYR A 156 -11.24 17.17 -4.97
N TRP A 157 -11.65 16.02 -5.50
CA TRP A 157 -10.90 14.77 -5.50
C TRP A 157 -11.11 14.06 -6.83
N ASP A 158 -10.11 13.31 -7.25
CA ASP A 158 -10.13 12.56 -8.51
C ASP A 158 -10.74 11.17 -8.28
N ASP A 159 -12.01 11.00 -8.70
CA ASP A 159 -12.75 9.75 -8.54
C ASP A 159 -12.30 8.66 -9.52
N GLU A 160 -11.78 9.05 -10.68
CA GLU A 160 -11.26 8.13 -11.69
C GLU A 160 -9.93 7.52 -11.24
N GLN A 161 -9.00 8.36 -10.78
CA GLN A 161 -7.74 7.91 -10.21
C GLN A 161 -7.96 7.04 -8.96
N ALA A 162 -8.96 7.36 -8.14
CA ALA A 162 -9.32 6.52 -6.98
C ALA A 162 -9.76 5.12 -7.42
N LEU A 163 -10.63 5.00 -8.44
CA LEU A 163 -11.08 3.71 -8.95
C LEU A 163 -9.94 2.90 -9.58
N GLU A 164 -9.05 3.54 -10.33
CA GLU A 164 -7.86 2.89 -10.88
C GLU A 164 -6.95 2.36 -9.76
N THR A 165 -6.73 3.18 -8.73
CA THR A 165 -5.95 2.79 -7.54
C THR A 165 -6.59 1.57 -6.84
N LEU A 166 -7.91 1.53 -6.70
CA LEU A 166 -8.60 0.39 -6.08
C LEU A 166 -8.53 -0.89 -6.93
N ARG A 167 -8.52 -0.77 -8.27
CA ARG A 167 -8.27 -1.92 -9.15
C ARG A 167 -6.86 -2.47 -8.97
N ALA A 168 -5.86 -1.58 -8.88
CA ALA A 168 -4.49 -1.98 -8.58
C ALA A 168 -4.38 -2.67 -7.21
N CYS A 169 -5.09 -2.19 -6.20
CA CYS A 169 -5.16 -2.85 -4.88
C CYS A 169 -5.77 -4.25 -4.96
N HIS A 170 -6.82 -4.43 -5.76
CA HIS A 170 -7.45 -5.73 -5.95
C HIS A 170 -6.47 -6.74 -6.56
N THR A 171 -5.73 -6.32 -7.59
CA THR A 171 -4.67 -7.14 -8.20
C THR A 171 -3.61 -7.52 -7.18
N ASP A 172 -3.12 -6.54 -6.42
CA ASP A 172 -2.10 -6.77 -5.39
C ASP A 172 -2.55 -7.77 -4.33
N LEU A 173 -3.75 -7.59 -3.77
CA LEU A 173 -4.28 -8.46 -2.73
C LEU A 173 -4.60 -9.86 -3.25
N THR A 174 -5.08 -9.97 -4.50
CA THR A 174 -5.32 -11.27 -5.13
C THR A 174 -4.02 -12.04 -5.32
N GLN A 175 -2.99 -11.38 -5.85
CA GLN A 175 -1.65 -11.97 -6.01
C GLN A 175 -1.03 -12.32 -4.65
N ALA A 176 -1.18 -11.45 -3.65
CA ALA A 176 -0.74 -11.73 -2.28
C ALA A 176 -1.44 -12.98 -1.71
N ARG A 177 -2.74 -13.15 -1.95
CA ARG A 177 -3.51 -14.32 -1.50
C ARG A 177 -3.04 -15.60 -2.18
N MET A 178 -2.69 -15.55 -3.46
CA MET A 178 -2.12 -16.71 -4.15
C MET A 178 -0.76 -17.10 -3.55
N LEU A 179 0.08 -16.12 -3.21
CA LEU A 179 1.40 -16.32 -2.62
C LEU A 179 1.37 -16.75 -1.14
N ALA A 180 0.37 -16.31 -0.38
CA ALA A 180 0.22 -16.56 1.05
C ALA A 180 -1.24 -16.94 1.39
N PRO A 181 -1.71 -18.13 0.97
CA PRO A 181 -3.12 -18.52 1.08
C PRO A 181 -3.62 -18.69 2.52
N HIS A 182 -2.70 -18.87 3.47
CA HIS A 182 -3.02 -19.07 4.89
C HIS A 182 -3.04 -17.78 5.71
N ASP A 183 -2.71 -16.62 5.12
CA ASP A 183 -2.69 -15.35 5.83
C ASP A 183 -4.11 -14.75 5.89
N ALA A 184 -4.71 -14.75 7.08
CA ALA A 184 -6.06 -14.24 7.33
C ALA A 184 -6.19 -12.72 7.09
N ALA A 185 -5.10 -11.96 7.18
CA ALA A 185 -5.15 -10.51 6.98
C ALA A 185 -5.46 -10.12 5.53
N ILE A 186 -5.20 -11.01 4.56
CA ILE A 186 -5.42 -10.74 3.13
C ILE A 186 -6.91 -10.81 2.77
N PRO A 187 -7.68 -11.87 3.13
CA PRO A 187 -9.14 -11.88 3.03
C PRO A 187 -9.81 -10.66 3.68
N ASP A 188 -9.39 -10.28 4.88
CA ASP A 188 -9.96 -9.12 5.58
C ASP A 188 -9.74 -7.83 4.79
N ALA A 189 -8.53 -7.63 4.24
CA ALA A 189 -8.22 -6.50 3.40
C ALA A 189 -8.99 -6.50 2.07
N LEU A 190 -9.29 -7.67 1.50
CA LEU A 190 -10.15 -7.79 0.30
C LEU A 190 -11.59 -7.37 0.61
N ASN A 191 -12.15 -7.79 1.74
CA ASN A 191 -13.48 -7.37 2.17
C ASN A 191 -13.53 -5.84 2.40
N GLU A 192 -12.53 -5.28 3.08
CA GLU A 192 -12.39 -3.83 3.26
C GLU A 192 -12.27 -3.09 1.91
N LEU A 193 -11.59 -3.67 0.93
CA LEU A 193 -11.47 -3.10 -0.40
C LEU A 193 -12.82 -3.05 -1.13
N GLU A 194 -13.62 -4.11 -1.04
CA GLU A 194 -14.97 -4.17 -1.63
C GLU A 194 -15.89 -3.10 -1.03
N LEU A 195 -15.85 -2.95 0.31
CA LEU A 195 -16.57 -1.90 1.02
C LEU A 195 -16.15 -0.50 0.53
N LEU A 196 -14.84 -0.27 0.38
CA LEU A 196 -14.31 1.01 -0.09
C LEU A 196 -14.68 1.30 -1.55
N GLN A 197 -14.68 0.28 -2.42
CA GLN A 197 -15.14 0.39 -3.80
C GLN A 197 -16.62 0.79 -3.87
N ALA A 198 -17.46 0.19 -3.03
CA ALA A 198 -18.88 0.54 -2.95
C ALA A 198 -19.08 2.00 -2.51
N GLN A 199 -18.32 2.47 -1.53
CA GLN A 199 -18.35 3.86 -1.04
C GLN A 199 -17.93 4.87 -2.12
N VAL A 200 -16.84 4.61 -2.84
CA VAL A 200 -16.37 5.45 -3.95
C VAL A 200 -17.41 5.49 -5.08
N ALA A 201 -17.99 4.34 -5.43
CA ALA A 201 -19.04 4.26 -6.44
C ALA A 201 -20.29 5.04 -6.03
N GLU A 202 -20.65 5.03 -4.75
CA GLU A 202 -21.77 5.81 -4.22
C GLU A 202 -21.51 7.31 -4.28
N ALA A 203 -20.35 7.77 -3.79
CA ALA A 203 -19.96 9.19 -3.86
C ALA A 203 -20.02 9.70 -5.31
N ARG A 204 -19.52 8.92 -6.27
CA ARG A 204 -19.60 9.22 -7.70
C ARG A 204 -21.04 9.32 -8.21
N ARG A 205 -21.93 8.44 -7.77
CA ARG A 205 -23.37 8.51 -8.13
C ARG A 205 -24.01 9.77 -7.56
N GLN A 206 -23.70 10.13 -6.33
CA GLN A 206 -24.21 11.34 -5.68
C GLN A 206 -23.71 12.61 -6.39
N ALA A 207 -22.40 12.69 -6.67
CA ALA A 207 -21.80 13.80 -7.42
C ALA A 207 -22.46 13.98 -8.81
N ARG A 208 -22.62 12.89 -9.57
CA ARG A 208 -23.30 12.94 -10.88
C ARG A 208 -24.75 13.38 -10.80
N ARG A 209 -25.48 12.98 -9.75
CA ARG A 209 -26.87 13.43 -9.52
C ARG A 209 -26.90 14.92 -9.21
N ALA A 210 -26.01 15.41 -8.35
CA ALA A 210 -25.88 16.82 -8.01
C ALA A 210 -25.53 17.67 -9.24
N SER A 211 -24.56 17.26 -10.06
CA SER A 211 -24.22 17.95 -11.31
C SER A 211 -25.40 17.99 -12.27
N ARG A 212 -26.11 16.87 -12.48
CA ARG A 212 -27.30 16.82 -13.35
C ARG A 212 -28.40 17.76 -12.86
N ALA A 213 -28.64 17.83 -11.56
CA ALA A 213 -29.62 18.75 -10.97
C ALA A 213 -29.21 20.22 -11.16
N LEU A 214 -27.93 20.54 -10.95
CA LEU A 214 -27.37 21.87 -11.19
C LEU A 214 -27.49 22.28 -12.67
N PHE A 215 -27.12 21.40 -13.61
CA PHE A 215 -27.28 21.66 -15.05
C PHE A 215 -28.74 21.81 -15.46
N ALA A 216 -29.65 21.00 -14.91
CA ALA A 216 -31.09 21.15 -15.15
C ALA A 216 -31.60 22.50 -14.66
N ARG A 217 -31.17 22.94 -13.46
CA ARG A 217 -31.52 24.25 -12.89
C ARG A 217 -30.95 25.42 -13.71
N MET A 218 -29.70 25.32 -14.17
CA MET A 218 -29.09 26.32 -15.05
C MET A 218 -29.77 26.40 -16.43
N ARG A 219 -30.25 25.27 -16.96
CA ARG A 219 -30.86 25.20 -18.30
C ARG A 219 -32.35 25.56 -18.32
N PHE A 220 -33.08 25.25 -17.26
CA PHE A 220 -34.55 25.37 -17.21
C PHE A 220 -35.05 26.31 -16.09
N GLY A 221 -34.16 27.02 -15.39
CA GLY A 221 -34.52 27.82 -14.21
C GLY A 221 -35.02 26.96 -13.05
N ASP A 222 -35.66 27.57 -12.04
CA ASP A 222 -36.34 26.84 -10.95
C ASP A 222 -37.58 26.06 -11.44
N THR A 223 -37.97 26.22 -12.70
CA THR A 223 -39.08 25.51 -13.37
C THR A 223 -38.67 24.15 -13.95
N ALA A 224 -37.69 23.48 -13.36
CA ALA A 224 -37.35 22.11 -13.76
C ALA A 224 -38.56 21.18 -13.52
N PRO A 225 -39.07 20.46 -14.55
CA PRO A 225 -40.20 19.57 -14.37
C PRO A 225 -39.82 18.45 -13.41
N THR A 226 -40.37 18.52 -12.20
CA THR A 226 -40.30 17.46 -11.20
C THR A 226 -41.09 16.29 -11.76
N LYS A 227 -40.38 15.27 -12.28
CA LYS A 227 -40.89 13.95 -12.71
C LYS A 227 -42.34 13.95 -13.21
N VAL A 228 -42.51 13.80 -14.53
CA VAL A 228 -43.78 13.31 -15.09
C VAL A 228 -44.07 11.94 -14.46
N SER A 229 -44.97 11.94 -13.49
CA SER A 229 -45.59 10.75 -12.92
C SER A 229 -46.35 10.05 -14.02
N ILE A 230 -45.80 8.96 -14.53
CA ILE A 230 -46.61 8.00 -15.28
C ILE A 230 -47.49 7.32 -14.25
N GLU A 231 -48.71 7.83 -14.10
CA GLU A 231 -49.78 7.19 -13.37
C GLU A 231 -50.00 5.78 -13.90
N LYS A 232 -49.61 4.78 -13.11
CA LYS A 232 -50.29 3.48 -13.13
C LYS A 232 -51.08 3.37 -11.85
N LYS A 233 -52.39 3.63 -11.97
CA LYS A 233 -53.40 3.21 -11.00
C LYS A 233 -53.19 1.72 -10.69
N ASN A 234 -53.08 1.38 -9.41
CA ASN A 234 -53.82 0.25 -8.84
C ASN A 234 -53.80 0.29 -7.31
N ALA A 235 -55.02 0.44 -6.79
CA ALA A 235 -55.58 0.11 -5.49
C ALA A 235 -54.69 -0.56 -4.42
N GLY A 236 -54.58 0.13 -3.27
CA GLY A 236 -55.06 -0.36 -1.97
C GLY A 236 -54.20 -1.35 -1.18
N LYS A 237 -53.55 -0.87 -0.12
CA LYS A 237 -53.76 -1.30 1.28
C LYS A 237 -52.88 -0.51 2.25
N ASP A 238 -53.46 -0.11 3.37
CA ASP A 238 -52.79 0.43 4.56
C ASP A 238 -51.66 -0.47 5.07
N VAL A 239 -50.66 0.14 5.73
CA VAL A 239 -50.22 -0.17 7.12
C VAL A 239 -48.97 0.67 7.51
N SER A 240 -49.17 1.47 8.57
CA SER A 240 -48.27 2.00 9.62
C SER A 240 -46.88 2.57 9.32
N GLU A 241 -46.76 3.86 9.69
CA GLU A 241 -45.58 4.54 10.25
C GLU A 241 -44.75 3.70 11.24
N THR A 242 -43.42 3.76 11.09
CA THR A 242 -42.47 3.91 12.21
C THR A 242 -41.17 4.49 11.65
N ASP A 243 -40.78 5.68 12.16
CA ASP A 243 -39.41 6.19 12.05
C ASP A 243 -38.44 5.31 12.87
N PRO A 244 -37.16 5.24 12.47
CA PRO A 244 -36.14 5.45 13.48
C PRO A 244 -35.02 6.37 13.00
N ASP A 245 -34.94 7.52 13.69
CA ASP A 245 -33.75 8.14 14.25
C ASP A 245 -32.39 7.64 13.70
N GLY A 246 -31.80 8.46 12.82
CA GLY A 246 -30.56 8.20 12.09
C GLY A 246 -29.29 8.36 12.91
N THR A 247 -29.20 7.73 14.08
CA THR A 247 -27.95 7.67 14.85
C THR A 247 -27.20 6.38 14.53
N LEU A 248 -26.22 6.46 13.62
CA LEU A 248 -25.31 5.34 13.36
C LEU A 248 -24.43 5.06 14.58
N PRO A 249 -24.18 3.78 14.93
CA PRO A 249 -23.33 3.43 16.07
C PRO A 249 -21.88 3.85 15.82
N PRO A 250 -21.12 4.21 16.87
CA PRO A 250 -19.73 4.63 16.74
C PRO A 250 -18.84 3.50 16.23
N VAL A 251 -17.92 3.86 15.34
CA VAL A 251 -16.88 2.98 14.80
C VAL A 251 -15.96 2.51 15.94
N PRO A 252 -15.74 1.20 16.14
CA PRO A 252 -14.83 0.72 17.17
C PRO A 252 -13.38 1.12 16.85
N PRO A 253 -12.57 1.47 17.87
CA PRO A 253 -11.19 1.90 17.66
C PRO A 253 -10.32 0.78 17.05
N LEU A 254 -9.43 1.18 16.14
CA LEU A 254 -8.46 0.34 15.41
C LEU A 254 -7.33 -0.18 16.32
N GLU A 255 -7.67 -0.85 17.41
CA GLU A 255 -6.70 -1.54 18.25
C GLU A 255 -7.04 -3.02 18.33
N ARG A 256 -6.45 -3.80 17.42
CA ARG A 256 -5.96 -5.18 17.62
C ARG A 256 -5.61 -5.81 16.26
N VAL A 257 -4.42 -5.49 15.75
CA VAL A 257 -3.72 -6.46 14.90
C VAL A 257 -2.30 -6.56 15.44
N ARG A 258 -2.04 -7.63 16.20
CA ARG A 258 -0.67 -8.05 16.53
C ARG A 258 -0.03 -8.57 15.25
N LEU A 259 0.79 -7.74 14.62
CA LEU A 259 1.71 -8.19 13.59
C LEU A 259 3.04 -8.49 14.30
N TRP A 260 3.33 -9.78 14.48
CA TRP A 260 4.67 -10.26 14.84
C TRP A 260 5.53 -10.35 13.58
#